data_AF-A0A511DF27-F1
#
_entry.id   AF-A0A511DF27-F1
#
_cell.length_a   1.000
_cell.length_b   1.000
_cell.length_c   1.000
_cell.angle_alpha   90.00
_cell.angle_beta   90.00
_cell.angle_gamma   90.00
#
_symmetry.space_group_name_H-M   'P 1'
#
loop_
_entity.id
_entity.type
_entity.pdbx_description
1 polymer ?
#
loop_
_entity_poly.entity_id
_entity_poly.type
_entity_poly.pdbx_seq_one_letter_code
_entity_poly.pdbx_strand_id
1 'polypeptide(L)'
;MGIDTGRRPAHRVAAAVLAVALATVVVAGCEGGSRSGSDNPGAAVATPTGVAPQKTSINDASEKDLAATLRDAGVSDPGMWAQTLVQYRPYPAGDAGATRIKEVLDQFRADPDTVAKVTATVTA
;
A
#
# COMPACT_ATOMS: atom_id res chain seq x y z
N MET A 1 -11.43 -44.85 -26.23
CA MET A 1 -12.49 -44.13 -25.49
C MET A 1 -11.85 -43.49 -24.27
N GLY A 2 -11.65 -42.18 -24.11
CA GLY A 2 -12.25 -41.02 -24.75
C GLY A 2 -13.40 -40.47 -23.89
N ILE A 3 -13.10 -39.69 -22.84
CA ILE A 3 -13.99 -38.64 -22.30
C ILE A 3 -13.13 -37.50 -21.74
N ASP A 4 -12.99 -36.46 -22.55
CA ASP A 4 -12.61 -35.11 -22.15
C ASP A 4 -13.81 -34.37 -21.54
N THR A 5 -13.49 -33.27 -20.85
CA THR A 5 -14.30 -32.07 -20.57
C THR A 5 -15.07 -31.99 -19.24
N GLY A 6 -14.75 -30.91 -18.50
CA GLY A 6 -15.46 -30.51 -17.29
C GLY A 6 -15.07 -29.13 -16.72
N ARG A 7 -14.66 -28.19 -17.60
CA ARG A 7 -14.87 -26.74 -17.51
C ARG A 7 -14.69 -26.02 -16.14
N ARG A 8 -13.57 -25.29 -16.05
CA ARG A 8 -13.34 -24.14 -15.15
C ARG A 8 -14.57 -23.21 -15.11
N PRO A 9 -15.10 -22.82 -13.93
CA PRO A 9 -15.99 -21.67 -13.84
C PRO A 9 -15.15 -20.40 -14.05
N ALA A 10 -15.20 -19.92 -15.28
CA ALA A 10 -14.85 -18.57 -15.63
C ALA A 10 -15.79 -17.62 -14.88
N HIS A 11 -15.31 -16.98 -13.82
CA HIS A 11 -15.97 -15.79 -13.27
C HIS A 11 -15.69 -14.61 -14.21
N ARG A 12 -16.42 -14.62 -15.33
CA ARG A 12 -16.76 -13.42 -16.08
C ARG A 12 -17.89 -12.73 -15.33
N VAL A 13 -17.61 -11.72 -14.53
CA VAL A 13 -18.62 -10.69 -14.27
C VAL A 13 -17.94 -9.32 -14.14
N ALA A 14 -18.18 -8.53 -15.20
CA ALA A 14 -18.34 -7.08 -15.23
C ALA A 14 -17.22 -6.19 -14.70
N ALA A 15 -16.43 -5.68 -15.65
CA ALA A 15 -15.91 -4.33 -15.59
C ALA A 15 -17.06 -3.34 -15.35
N ALA A 16 -17.06 -2.65 -14.22
CA ALA A 16 -17.84 -1.45 -14.00
C ALA A 16 -16.86 -0.27 -13.98
N VAL A 17 -16.67 0.32 -15.16
CA VAL A 17 -16.00 1.60 -15.35
C VAL A 17 -16.90 2.67 -14.73
N LEU A 18 -16.54 3.20 -13.55
CA LEU A 18 -17.18 4.39 -13.01
C LEU A 18 -16.26 5.59 -13.23
N ALA A 19 -16.49 6.27 -14.36
CA ALA A 19 -16.01 7.60 -14.60
C ALA A 19 -16.76 8.58 -13.71
N VAL A 20 -16.06 9.33 -12.86
CA VAL A 20 -16.56 10.58 -12.27
C VAL A 20 -15.60 11.67 -12.68
N ALA A 21 -16.12 12.55 -13.53
CA ALA A 21 -15.47 13.72 -14.06
C ALA A 21 -15.84 14.97 -13.23
N LEU A 22 -14.86 15.85 -13.07
CA LEU A 22 -14.94 17.32 -13.01
C LEU A 22 -15.66 17.99 -11.83
N ALA A 23 -14.87 18.67 -10.98
CA ALA A 23 -15.19 20.02 -10.51
C ALA A 23 -13.91 20.77 -10.09
N THR A 24 -13.42 21.62 -10.98
CA THR A 24 -12.48 22.71 -10.72
C THR A 24 -13.18 23.82 -9.95
N VAL A 25 -12.66 24.24 -8.79
CA VAL A 25 -12.95 25.57 -8.23
C VAL A 25 -11.65 26.23 -7.77
N VAL A 26 -11.56 27.49 -8.14
CA VAL A 26 -10.40 28.35 -8.29
C VAL A 26 -10.05 29.06 -6.98
N VAL A 27 -8.76 29.34 -6.86
CA VAL A 27 -8.05 30.18 -5.89
C VAL A 27 -8.64 31.60 -5.71
N ALA A 28 -8.68 32.05 -4.45
CA ALA A 28 -8.51 33.44 -4.00
C ALA A 28 -7.99 33.37 -2.55
N GLY A 29 -6.77 33.81 -2.19
CA GLY A 29 -6.35 35.21 -1.94
C GLY A 29 -6.86 35.65 -0.55
N CYS A 30 -6.13 36.26 0.40
CA CYS A 30 -4.88 37.01 0.46
C CYS A 30 -4.49 37.17 1.97
N GLU A 31 -3.39 37.88 2.24
CA GLU A 31 -2.81 38.37 3.51
C GLU A 31 -1.82 37.42 4.21
N GLY A 32 -0.55 37.78 4.41
CA GLY A 32 0.16 39.02 4.14
C GLY A 32 1.57 38.93 4.75
N GLY A 33 2.57 39.58 4.13
CA GLY A 33 3.90 39.69 4.72
C GLY A 33 5.05 39.87 3.74
N SER A 34 5.13 41.04 3.09
CA SER A 34 6.29 41.45 2.29
C SER A 34 7.51 41.71 3.18
N ARG A 35 8.64 41.01 2.98
CA ARG A 35 10.01 41.55 3.19
C ARG A 35 11.05 40.82 2.31
N SER A 36 11.40 41.49 1.21
CA SER A 36 12.79 41.76 0.78
C SER A 36 13.76 40.58 0.56
N GLY A 37 14.11 40.36 -0.71
CA GLY A 37 15.52 40.20 -1.10
C GLY A 37 15.90 38.90 -1.81
N SER A 38 16.47 39.09 -3.00
CA SER A 38 17.36 38.19 -3.76
C SER A 38 16.70 37.35 -4.84
N ASP A 39 16.73 37.91 -6.05
CA ASP A 39 16.70 37.22 -7.34
C ASP A 39 17.58 35.97 -7.32
N ASN A 40 16.97 34.79 -7.43
CA ASN A 40 17.68 33.59 -7.86
C ASN A 40 16.88 32.94 -8.99
N PRO A 41 17.32 33.05 -10.26
CA PRO A 41 16.66 32.40 -11.36
C PRO A 41 17.00 30.90 -11.32
N GLY A 42 15.97 30.05 -11.36
CA GLY A 42 16.14 28.63 -11.65
C GLY A 42 16.53 27.75 -10.46
N ALA A 43 15.66 27.62 -9.46
CA ALA A 43 15.58 26.35 -8.75
C ALA A 43 14.70 25.42 -9.57
N ALA A 44 15.33 24.58 -10.39
CA ALA A 44 14.69 23.39 -10.93
C ALA A 44 13.96 22.70 -9.76
N VAL A 45 12.66 22.45 -9.91
CA VAL A 45 11.91 21.60 -9.00
C VAL A 45 12.58 20.24 -9.08
N ALA A 46 13.52 19.99 -8.16
CA ALA A 46 13.98 18.65 -7.89
C ALA A 46 12.76 17.89 -7.38
N THR A 47 12.10 17.17 -8.27
CA THR A 47 11.30 16.01 -7.86
C THR A 47 12.13 15.25 -6.83
N PRO A 48 11.62 15.00 -5.61
CA PRO A 48 12.36 14.21 -4.65
C PRO A 48 12.53 12.80 -5.23
N THR A 49 13.67 12.57 -5.85
CA THR A 49 14.14 11.26 -6.26
C THR A 49 14.47 10.50 -4.98
N GLY A 50 13.60 9.57 -4.59
CA GLY A 50 13.90 8.58 -3.56
C GLY A 50 13.55 8.98 -2.13
N VAL A 51 12.29 9.29 -1.85
CA VAL A 51 11.77 8.98 -0.51
C VAL A 51 11.57 7.48 -0.49
N ALA A 52 12.39 6.76 0.30
CA ALA A 52 12.14 5.34 0.54
C ALA A 52 10.67 5.18 0.97
N PRO A 53 9.93 4.19 0.41
CA PRO A 53 8.52 4.04 0.74
C PRO A 53 8.38 3.97 2.25
N GLN A 54 7.63 4.93 2.81
CA GLN A 54 7.40 4.98 4.25
C GLN A 54 6.63 3.72 4.64
N LYS A 55 7.28 2.83 5.37
CA LYS A 55 6.67 1.57 5.80
C LYS A 55 5.60 1.86 6.85
N THR A 56 4.44 1.23 6.71
CA THR A 56 3.37 1.29 7.70
C THR A 56 3.71 0.41 8.90
N SER A 57 3.64 0.96 10.12
CA SER A 57 3.77 0.17 11.36
C SER A 57 2.54 -0.75 11.52
N ILE A 58 2.74 -2.06 11.57
CA ILE A 58 1.67 -3.04 11.87
C ILE A 58 1.19 -2.85 13.31
N ASN A 59 2.08 -2.46 14.22
CA ASN A 59 1.75 -2.31 15.63
C ASN A 59 0.75 -1.15 15.85
N ASP A 60 0.86 -0.07 15.09
CA ASP A 60 0.02 1.13 15.26
C ASP A 60 -1.14 1.21 14.27
N ALA A 61 -1.01 0.63 13.07
CA ALA A 61 -2.02 0.77 12.03
C ALA A 61 -3.30 -0.02 12.34
N SER A 62 -4.43 0.53 11.88
CA SER A 62 -5.71 -0.18 11.87
C SER A 62 -5.68 -1.29 10.82
N GLU A 63 -6.50 -2.32 10.99
CA GLU A 63 -6.68 -3.37 9.97
C GLU A 63 -7.05 -2.77 8.60
N LYS A 64 -7.95 -1.77 8.59
CA LYS A 64 -8.40 -1.10 7.37
C LYS A 64 -7.26 -0.35 6.66
N ASP A 65 -6.38 0.29 7.42
CA ASP A 65 -5.22 1.02 6.89
C ASP A 65 -4.19 0.04 6.34
N LEU A 66 -3.91 -1.06 7.07
CA LEU A 66 -3.05 -2.14 6.58
C LEU A 66 -3.60 -2.75 5.29
N ALA A 67 -4.90 -3.05 5.24
CA ALA A 67 -5.52 -3.60 4.04
C ALA A 67 -5.44 -2.63 2.85
N ALA A 68 -5.50 -1.32 3.09
CA ALA A 68 -5.30 -0.31 2.05
C ALA A 68 -3.85 -0.28 1.57
N THR A 69 -2.87 -0.26 2.48
CA THR A 69 -1.44 -0.31 2.15
C THR A 69 -1.08 -1.58 1.38
N LEU A 70 -1.55 -2.74 1.82
CA LEU A 70 -1.29 -4.01 1.14
C LEU A 70 -1.95 -4.08 -0.23
N ARG A 71 -3.16 -3.49 -0.38
CA ARG A 71 -3.82 -3.38 -1.68
C ARG A 71 -3.02 -2.50 -2.65
N ASP A 72 -2.51 -1.37 -2.18
CA ASP A 72 -1.68 -0.46 -2.96
C ASP A 72 -0.37 -1.13 -3.42
N ALA A 73 0.20 -1.98 -2.56
CA ALA A 73 1.35 -2.84 -2.89
C ALA A 73 1.03 -3.99 -3.86
N GLY A 74 -0.23 -4.20 -4.25
CA GLY A 74 -0.65 -5.28 -5.13
C GLY A 74 -0.52 -6.67 -4.50
N VAL A 75 -0.72 -6.76 -3.18
CA VAL A 75 -0.81 -8.04 -2.45
C VAL A 75 -2.16 -8.71 -2.74
N SER A 76 -2.13 -10.02 -3.01
CA SER A 76 -3.34 -10.84 -3.12
C SER A 76 -4.02 -10.97 -1.76
N ASP A 77 -5.34 -10.82 -1.71
CA ASP A 77 -6.14 -10.92 -0.48
C ASP A 77 -5.71 -9.98 0.67
N PRO A 78 -5.61 -8.66 0.43
CA PRO A 78 -5.04 -7.71 1.39
C PRO A 78 -5.85 -7.61 2.70
N GLY A 79 -7.15 -7.89 2.67
CA GLY A 79 -7.99 -7.94 3.88
C GLY A 79 -7.65 -9.11 4.80
N MET A 80 -7.44 -10.30 4.22
CA MET A 80 -7.07 -11.50 4.99
C MET A 80 -5.70 -11.32 5.65
N TRP A 81 -4.73 -10.78 4.91
CA TRP A 81 -3.40 -10.51 5.46
C TRP A 81 -3.40 -9.43 6.52
N ALA A 82 -4.13 -8.34 6.31
CA ALA A 82 -4.25 -7.29 7.32
C ALA A 82 -4.84 -7.85 8.62
N GLN A 83 -5.94 -8.61 8.55
CA GLN A 83 -6.55 -9.25 9.72
C GLN A 83 -5.56 -10.19 10.42
N THR A 84 -4.85 -11.02 9.66
CA THR A 84 -3.86 -11.96 10.19
C THR A 84 -2.73 -11.22 10.91
N LEU A 85 -2.18 -10.17 10.30
CA LEU A 85 -1.13 -9.36 10.91
C LEU A 85 -1.64 -8.67 12.19
N VAL A 86 -2.83 -8.09 12.16
CA VAL A 86 -3.42 -7.47 13.36
C VAL A 86 -3.64 -8.47 14.49
N GLN A 87 -4.05 -9.69 14.18
CA GLN A 87 -4.32 -10.74 15.16
C GLN A 87 -3.07 -11.30 15.85
N TYR A 88 -1.91 -11.20 15.18
CA TYR A 88 -0.63 -11.70 15.70
C TYR A 88 0.22 -10.60 16.37
N ARG A 89 -0.35 -9.40 16.55
CA ARG A 89 0.24 -8.37 17.41
C ARG A 89 0.40 -8.87 18.84
N PRO A 90 1.37 -8.34 19.60
CA PRO A 90 2.37 -7.34 19.21
C PRO A 90 3.57 -7.96 18.48
N TYR A 91 4.13 -7.22 17.52
CA TYR A 91 5.40 -7.58 16.89
C TYR A 91 6.56 -6.87 17.60
N PRO A 92 7.71 -7.55 17.82
CA PRO A 92 8.89 -6.90 18.37
C PRO A 92 9.45 -5.86 17.39
N ALA A 93 10.10 -4.80 17.87
CA ALA A 93 10.68 -3.78 17.00
C ALA A 93 11.91 -4.28 16.23
N GLY A 94 12.24 -3.64 15.11
CA GLY A 94 13.44 -3.91 14.31
C GLY A 94 13.41 -5.25 13.56
N ASP A 95 14.59 -5.86 13.35
CA ASP A 95 14.73 -7.11 12.59
C ASP A 95 13.97 -8.30 13.19
N ALA A 96 13.80 -8.33 14.52
CA ALA A 96 12.99 -9.35 15.17
C ALA A 96 11.53 -9.28 14.71
N GLY A 97 10.99 -8.07 14.54
CA GLY A 97 9.65 -7.85 14.01
C GLY A 97 9.51 -8.26 12.58
N ALA A 98 10.46 -7.84 11.73
CA ALA A 98 10.50 -8.23 10.33
C ALA A 98 10.58 -9.75 10.15
N THR A 99 11.34 -10.43 11.02
CA THR A 99 11.42 -11.90 11.05
C THR A 99 10.09 -12.50 11.47
N ARG A 100 9.46 -11.99 12.54
CA ARG A 100 8.18 -12.48 13.02
C ARG A 100 7.05 -12.30 11.99
N ILE A 101 7.05 -11.20 11.25
CA ILE A 101 6.11 -10.96 10.14
C ILE A 101 6.28 -12.03 9.08
N LYS A 102 7.51 -12.32 8.66
CA LYS A 102 7.79 -13.39 7.68
C LYS A 102 7.35 -14.77 8.18
N GLU A 103 7.61 -15.10 9.45
CA GLU A 103 7.17 -16.35 10.06
C GLU A 103 5.65 -16.52 10.03
N VAL A 104 4.91 -15.45 10.36
CA VAL A 104 3.44 -15.48 10.30
C VAL A 104 2.98 -15.70 8.85
N LEU A 105 3.53 -14.96 7.90
CA LEU A 105 3.17 -15.12 6.48
C LEU A 105 3.49 -16.54 5.97
N ASP A 106 4.63 -17.10 6.36
CA ASP A 106 5.02 -18.48 6.02
C ASP A 106 4.10 -19.53 6.65
N GLN A 107 3.69 -19.32 7.91
CA GLN A 107 2.74 -20.19 8.61
C GLN A 107 1.40 -20.31 7.86
N PHE A 108 0.95 -19.22 7.24
CA PHE A 108 -0.27 -19.17 6.42
C PHE A 108 -0.02 -19.47 4.94
N ARG A 109 1.19 -19.91 4.59
CA ARG A 109 1.61 -20.27 3.21
C ARG A 109 1.43 -19.13 2.22
N ALA A 110 1.79 -17.90 2.63
CA ALA A 110 1.87 -16.78 1.71
C ALA A 110 2.82 -17.10 0.56
N ASP A 111 2.43 -16.74 -0.67
CA ASP A 111 3.34 -16.80 -1.80
C ASP A 111 4.60 -15.94 -1.53
N PRO A 112 5.78 -16.34 -2.06
CA PRO A 112 7.02 -15.58 -1.86
C PRO A 112 6.90 -14.12 -2.36
N ASP A 113 6.11 -13.89 -3.41
CA ASP A 113 5.79 -12.54 -3.90
C ASP A 113 4.98 -11.72 -2.88
N THR A 114 3.98 -12.35 -2.24
CA THR A 114 3.20 -11.74 -1.16
C THR A 114 4.09 -11.38 0.03
N VAL A 115 4.97 -12.30 0.45
CA VAL A 115 5.92 -12.05 1.55
C VAL A 115 6.82 -10.86 1.24
N ALA A 116 7.36 -10.79 0.01
CA ALA A 116 8.19 -9.68 -0.43
C ALA A 116 7.44 -8.34 -0.41
N LYS A 117 6.23 -8.30 -0.97
CA LYS A 117 5.40 -7.09 -1.02
C LYS A 117 5.00 -6.60 0.36
N VAL A 118 4.51 -7.50 1.23
CA VAL A 118 4.13 -7.18 2.61
C VAL A 118 5.35 -6.63 3.35
N THR A 119 6.47 -7.36 3.40
CA THR A 119 7.68 -6.91 4.12
C THR A 119 8.32 -5.66 3.53
N ALA A 120 8.05 -5.32 2.26
CA ALA A 120 8.44 -4.05 1.65
C ALA A 120 7.55 -2.87 2.09
N THR A 121 6.27 -3.09 2.36
CA THR A 121 5.32 -2.02 2.72
C THR A 121 5.12 -1.83 4.21
N VAL A 122 5.35 -2.87 5.03
CA VAL A 122 5.05 -2.81 6.46
C VAL A 122 6.26 -3.12 7.33
N THR A 123 6.24 -2.60 8.55
CA THR A 123 7.22 -2.85 9.61
C THR A 123 6.50 -3.18 10.91
N ALA A 124 7.18 -3.87 11.82
CA ALA A 124 6.77 -3.91 13.21
C ALA A 124 6.98 -2.53 13.85
#